data_AF-V6Q2B4-F1
#
_entry.id   AF-V6Q2B4-F1
#
_cell.length_a   1.000
_cell.length_b   1.000
_cell.length_c   1.000
_cell.angle_alpha   90.00
_cell.angle_beta   90.00
_cell.angle_gamma   90.00
#
_symmetry.space_group_name_H-M   'P 1'
#
loop_
_entity.id
_entity.type
_entity.pdbx_description
1 polymer ?
#
loop_
_entity_poly.entity_id
_entity_poly.type
_entity_poly.pdbx_seq_one_letter_code
_entity_poly.pdbx_strand_id
1 'polypeptide(L)'
;MTISSVWPNDQIVLINSMLGTLFLSVLAMWSWDGLLSWKTNRSYFWKSLFGWAFILITPFIVIVLLGMSLPMIVLQMVFFLPNAITVEGGIVFILLGLLFYIFREKRWVQVSLLMALALIVGLRGNWIQAAMGFAALPIALYNGAKGKKMKWFFYIFYPAHIAVIYLVATWFFF
;
A
#
# COMPACT_ATOMS: atom_id res chain seq x y z
N MET A 1 -9.11 -17.61 10.14
CA MET A 1 -8.66 -18.83 9.44
C MET A 1 -8.16 -18.42 8.07
N THR A 2 -6.85 -18.46 7.85
CA THR A 2 -6.24 -18.20 6.55
C THR A 2 -6.27 -19.49 5.72
N ILE A 3 -6.31 -19.39 4.39
CA ILE A 3 -6.28 -20.58 3.50
C ILE A 3 -5.06 -21.46 3.79
N SER A 4 -3.95 -20.86 4.22
CA SER A 4 -2.74 -21.55 4.69
C SER A 4 -2.92 -22.44 5.93
N SER A 5 -3.99 -22.28 6.72
CA SER A 5 -4.28 -23.18 7.84
C SER A 5 -5.00 -24.46 7.42
N VAL A 6 -5.66 -24.45 6.25
CA VAL A 6 -6.38 -25.60 5.70
C VAL A 6 -5.52 -26.36 4.69
N TRP A 7 -4.67 -25.63 3.94
CA TRP A 7 -3.73 -26.20 2.99
C TRP A 7 -2.34 -25.61 3.24
N PRO A 8 -1.54 -26.18 4.15
CA PRO A 8 -0.23 -25.64 4.48
C PRO A 8 0.74 -25.83 3.32
N ASN A 9 1.51 -24.78 3.02
CA ASN A 9 2.63 -24.83 2.09
C ASN A 9 3.79 -24.06 2.72
N ASP A 10 4.82 -24.77 3.15
CA ASP A 10 5.96 -24.23 3.89
C ASP A 10 6.85 -23.31 3.04
N GLN A 11 6.71 -23.36 1.71
CA GLN A 11 7.51 -22.56 0.79
C GLN A 11 6.85 -21.22 0.41
N ILE A 12 5.55 -21.05 0.67
CA ILE A 12 4.77 -19.91 0.18
C ILE A 12 4.11 -19.14 1.33
N VAL A 13 4.62 -17.92 1.58
CA VAL A 13 4.03 -16.99 2.55
C VAL A 13 3.02 -16.07 1.86
N LEU A 14 1.77 -16.12 2.32
CA LEU A 14 0.71 -15.21 1.89
C LEU A 14 0.86 -13.85 2.57
N ILE A 15 1.39 -12.87 1.84
CA ILE A 15 1.44 -11.47 2.30
C ILE A 15 0.24 -10.74 1.70
N ASN A 16 -0.66 -10.26 2.56
CA ASN A 16 -1.88 -9.55 2.16
C ASN A 16 -1.99 -8.21 2.89
N SER A 17 -1.09 -7.27 2.59
CA SER A 17 -1.05 -5.95 3.24
C SER A 17 -1.24 -4.76 2.29
N MET A 18 -1.54 -5.00 1.00
CA MET A 18 -1.78 -3.94 0.00
C MET A 18 -2.92 -2.98 0.40
N LEU A 19 -3.98 -3.49 1.04
CA LEU A 19 -5.07 -2.66 1.55
C LEU A 19 -4.58 -1.61 2.57
N GLY A 20 -3.58 -1.98 3.38
CA GLY A 20 -2.91 -1.05 4.29
C GLY A 20 -2.15 0.04 3.54
N THR A 21 -1.42 -0.32 2.47
CA THR A 21 -0.74 0.65 1.60
C THR A 21 -1.73 1.65 0.98
N LEU A 22 -2.87 1.15 0.46
CA LEU A 22 -3.92 2.01 -0.11
C LEU A 22 -4.54 2.93 0.95
N PHE A 23 -4.86 2.38 2.12
CA PHE A 23 -5.41 3.17 3.23
C PHE A 23 -4.47 4.29 3.64
N LEU A 24 -3.18 3.99 3.89
CA LEU A 24 -2.19 4.99 4.27
C LEU A 24 -1.91 5.99 3.15
N SER A 25 -1.97 5.58 1.88
CA SER A 25 -1.85 6.49 0.74
C SER A 25 -3.01 7.48 0.69
N VAL A 26 -4.25 7.01 0.84
CA VAL A 26 -5.43 7.88 0.90
C VAL A 26 -5.40 8.78 2.12
N LEU A 27 -4.96 8.27 3.27
CA LEU A 27 -4.75 9.07 4.47
C LEU A 27 -3.72 10.17 4.22
N ALA A 28 -2.60 9.86 3.54
CA ALA A 28 -1.59 10.84 3.17
C ALA A 28 -2.14 11.92 2.22
N MET A 29 -2.95 11.54 1.23
CA MET A 29 -3.62 12.48 0.31
C MET A 29 -4.58 13.41 1.08
N TRP A 30 -5.43 12.83 1.93
CA TRP A 30 -6.37 13.59 2.75
C TRP A 30 -5.65 14.52 3.73
N SER A 31 -4.56 14.03 4.31
CA SER A 31 -3.67 14.81 5.17
C SER A 31 -2.84 15.84 4.41
N TRP A 32 -2.70 15.74 3.10
CA TRP A 32 -2.09 16.78 2.28
C TRP A 32 -3.08 17.92 2.00
N ASP A 33 -4.30 17.58 1.60
CA ASP A 33 -5.36 18.56 1.35
C ASP A 33 -5.69 19.39 2.61
N GLY A 34 -5.73 18.75 3.78
CA GLY A 34 -5.98 19.46 5.03
C GLY A 34 -4.85 20.41 5.43
N LEU A 35 -3.59 20.13 5.09
CA LEU A 35 -2.48 21.05 5.32
C LEU A 35 -2.62 22.33 4.47
N LEU A 36 -3.07 22.19 3.21
CA LEU A 36 -3.31 23.31 2.30
C LEU A 36 -4.48 24.19 2.75
N SER A 37 -5.41 23.64 3.54
CA SER A 37 -6.60 24.33 4.03
C SER A 37 -6.38 25.23 5.27
N TRP A 38 -5.13 25.44 5.70
CA TRP A 38 -4.77 26.17 6.94
C TRP A 38 -5.54 27.49 7.13
N LYS A 39 -5.66 28.30 6.07
CA LYS A 39 -6.29 29.63 6.13
C LYS A 39 -7.82 29.59 6.12
N THR A 40 -8.42 28.50 5.65
CA THR A 40 -9.87 28.40 5.43
C THR A 40 -10.55 27.65 6.56
N ASN A 41 -9.96 26.56 7.06
CA ASN A 41 -10.60 25.72 8.08
C ASN A 41 -9.59 25.16 9.08
N ARG A 42 -9.47 25.85 10.22
CA ARG A 42 -8.53 25.49 11.29
C ARG A 42 -8.79 24.11 11.88
N SER A 43 -10.04 23.65 11.95
CA SER A 43 -10.38 22.30 12.44
C SER A 43 -9.90 21.21 11.47
N TYR A 44 -10.06 21.43 10.17
CA TYR A 44 -9.60 20.48 9.16
C TYR A 44 -8.06 20.39 9.12
N PHE A 45 -7.37 21.51 9.29
CA PHE A 45 -5.92 21.54 9.44
C PHE A 45 -5.41 20.66 10.59
N TRP A 46 -5.98 20.80 11.80
CA TRP A 46 -5.56 19.98 12.94
C TRP A 46 -5.79 18.49 12.70
N LYS A 47 -6.94 18.12 12.13
CA LYS A 47 -7.23 16.73 11.72
C LYS A 47 -6.20 16.20 10.72
N SER A 48 -5.76 17.04 9.79
CA SER A 48 -4.70 16.74 8.82
C SER A 48 -3.37 16.39 9.49
N LEU A 49 -2.98 17.18 10.49
CA LEU A 49 -1.75 16.99 11.25
C LEU A 49 -1.80 15.67 12.03
N PHE A 50 -2.95 15.32 12.60
CA PHE A 50 -3.15 14.01 13.22
C PHE A 50 -2.98 12.85 12.23
N GLY A 51 -3.45 12.99 10.99
CA GLY A 51 -3.23 11.95 9.98
C GLY A 51 -1.75 11.77 9.60
N TRP A 52 -0.98 12.87 9.48
CA TRP A 52 0.48 12.77 9.30
C TRP A 52 1.18 12.17 10.51
N ALA A 53 0.78 12.59 11.72
CA ALA A 53 1.28 12.02 12.96
C ALA A 53 1.00 10.51 13.03
N PHE A 54 -0.19 10.05 12.61
CA PHE A 54 -0.51 8.63 12.54
C PHE A 54 0.44 7.87 11.60
N ILE A 55 0.67 8.36 10.39
CA ILE A 55 1.56 7.71 9.41
C ILE A 55 2.99 7.62 9.95
N LEU A 56 3.47 8.65 10.66
CA LEU A 56 4.84 8.71 11.16
C LEU A 56 5.04 7.98 12.50
N ILE A 57 4.06 7.99 13.40
CA ILE A 57 4.20 7.45 14.77
C ILE A 57 3.89 5.94 14.81
N THR A 58 2.90 5.48 14.03
CA THR A 58 2.50 4.06 14.03
C THR A 58 3.64 3.08 13.77
N PRO A 59 4.62 3.33 12.89
CA PRO A 59 5.75 2.43 12.70
C PRO A 59 6.65 2.34 13.94
N PHE A 60 6.87 3.45 14.66
CA PHE A 60 7.65 3.43 15.91
C PHE A 60 6.93 2.65 17.00
N ILE A 61 5.61 2.85 17.15
CA ILE A 61 4.81 2.07 18.11
C ILE A 61 4.94 0.57 17.79
N VAL A 62 4.81 0.19 16.53
CA VAL A 62 4.92 -1.22 16.11
C VAL A 62 6.31 -1.78 16.41
N ILE A 63 7.39 -1.05 16.10
CA ILE A 63 8.75 -1.47 16.44
C ILE A 63 8.91 -1.70 17.94
N VAL A 64 8.43 -0.76 18.77
CA VAL A 64 8.53 -0.87 20.23
C VAL A 64 7.74 -2.09 20.73
N LEU A 65 6.50 -2.27 20.27
CA LEU A 65 5.66 -3.41 20.68
C LEU A 65 6.25 -4.76 20.26
N LEU A 66 6.88 -4.85 19.09
CA LEU A 66 7.57 -6.06 18.63
C LEU A 66 8.84 -6.37 19.45
N GLY A 67 9.47 -5.35 20.03
CA GLY A 67 10.62 -5.52 20.92
C GLY A 67 10.26 -5.90 22.36
N MET A 68 8.98 -5.84 22.73
CA MET A 68 8.49 -6.21 24.06
C MET A 68 8.02 -7.67 24.07
N SER A 69 8.20 -8.37 25.19
CA SER A 69 7.69 -9.73 25.42
C SER A 69 6.18 -9.70 25.70
N LEU A 70 5.39 -9.44 24.65
CA LEU A 70 3.94 -9.36 24.74
C LEU A 70 3.26 -10.74 24.55
N PRO A 71 2.05 -10.94 25.10
CA PRO A 71 1.25 -12.11 24.80
C PRO A 71 0.97 -12.24 23.30
N MET A 72 0.93 -13.47 22.79
CA MET A 72 0.73 -13.76 21.35
C MET A 72 -0.52 -13.08 20.77
N ILE A 73 -1.60 -12.97 21.56
CA ILE A 73 -2.84 -12.31 21.13
C ILE A 73 -2.61 -10.83 20.80
N VAL A 74 -1.77 -10.14 21.56
CA VAL A 74 -1.47 -8.71 21.38
C VAL A 74 -0.62 -8.53 20.13
N LEU A 75 0.38 -9.39 19.94
CA LEU A 75 1.22 -9.36 18.74
C LEU A 75 0.40 -9.58 17.46
N GLN A 76 -0.58 -10.49 17.48
CA GLN A 76 -1.49 -10.68 16.35
C GLN A 76 -2.32 -9.43 16.04
N MET A 77 -2.80 -8.71 17.06
CA MET A 77 -3.54 -7.45 16.87
C MET A 77 -2.68 -6.35 16.26
N VAL A 78 -1.38 -6.29 16.59
CA VAL A 78 -0.45 -5.28 16.04
C VAL A 78 -0.33 -5.38 14.52
N PHE A 79 -0.38 -6.60 13.96
CA PHE A 79 -0.34 -6.80 12.50
C PHE A 79 -1.61 -6.31 11.77
N PHE A 80 -2.73 -6.14 12.47
CA PHE A 80 -3.93 -5.54 11.88
C PHE A 80 -3.84 -4.02 11.74
N LEU A 81 -2.91 -3.36 12.44
CA LEU A 81 -2.72 -1.91 12.37
C LEU A 81 -1.86 -1.55 11.15
N PRO A 82 -2.41 -0.85 10.14
CA PRO A 82 -1.64 -0.41 8.98
C PRO A 82 -0.55 0.56 9.43
N ASN A 83 0.69 0.24 9.11
CA ASN A 83 1.83 1.11 9.39
C ASN A 83 2.82 1.09 8.21
N ALA A 84 3.59 2.16 8.06
CA ALA A 84 4.45 2.37 6.89
C ALA A 84 5.58 1.36 6.70
N ILE A 85 5.84 0.46 7.67
CA ILE A 85 6.90 -0.55 7.60
C ILE A 85 6.35 -1.92 7.17
N THR A 86 5.18 -2.32 7.66
CA THR A 86 4.61 -3.66 7.42
C THR A 86 3.73 -3.72 6.16
N VAL A 87 3.31 -2.57 5.63
CA VAL A 87 2.52 -2.52 4.41
C VAL A 87 3.37 -2.82 3.17
N GLU A 88 2.72 -3.37 2.16
CA GLU A 88 3.37 -3.76 0.92
C GLU A 88 3.99 -2.54 0.21
N GLY A 89 5.29 -2.63 -0.11
CA GLY A 89 6.07 -1.54 -0.69
C GLY A 89 6.45 -0.41 0.27
N GLY A 90 6.01 -0.48 1.53
CA GLY A 90 6.38 0.43 2.61
C GLY A 90 6.10 1.91 2.34
N ILE A 91 6.87 2.78 2.99
CA ILE A 91 6.69 4.25 2.88
C ILE A 91 6.89 4.78 1.46
N VAL A 92 7.71 4.12 0.65
CA VAL A 92 7.99 4.54 -0.73
C VAL A 92 6.72 4.48 -1.57
N PHE A 93 5.90 3.46 -1.40
CA PHE A 93 4.65 3.31 -2.16
C PHE A 93 3.57 4.30 -1.68
N ILE A 94 3.52 4.58 -0.37
CA ILE A 94 2.66 5.62 0.20
C ILE A 94 3.01 7.00 -0.40
N LEU A 95 4.31 7.32 -0.46
CA LEU A 95 4.79 8.56 -1.05
C LEU A 95 4.54 8.59 -2.56
N LEU A 96 4.74 7.49 -3.28
CA LEU A 96 4.43 7.42 -4.70
C LEU A 96 2.94 7.70 -4.96
N GLY A 97 2.05 7.11 -4.16
CA GLY A 97 0.61 7.39 -4.22
C GLY A 97 0.30 8.87 -3.97
N LEU A 98 0.89 9.46 -2.94
CA LEU A 98 0.75 10.90 -2.66
C LEU A 98 1.26 11.77 -3.82
N LEU A 99 2.43 11.46 -4.38
CA LEU A 99 2.99 12.20 -5.51
C LEU A 99 2.13 12.08 -6.76
N PHE A 100 1.56 10.90 -7.03
CA PHE A 100 0.59 10.73 -8.11
C PHE A 100 -0.65 11.60 -7.91
N TYR A 101 -1.10 11.75 -6.67
CA TYR A 101 -2.22 12.63 -6.34
C TYR A 101 -1.88 14.11 -6.53
N ILE A 102 -0.71 14.56 -6.06
CA ILE A 102 -0.25 15.94 -6.20
C ILE A 102 -0.05 16.31 -7.67
N PHE A 103 0.58 15.43 -8.45
CA PHE A 103 0.88 15.65 -9.88
C PHE A 103 -0.16 15.04 -10.83
N ARG A 104 -1.40 14.86 -10.38
CA ARG A 104 -2.49 14.21 -11.17
C ARG A 104 -2.77 14.85 -12.53
N GLU A 105 -2.43 16.13 -12.70
CA GLU A 105 -2.59 16.86 -13.96
C GLU A 105 -1.40 16.65 -14.91
N LYS A 106 -0.22 16.32 -14.38
CA LYS A 106 1.02 16.18 -15.16
C LYS A 106 1.39 14.70 -15.30
N ARG A 107 0.74 14.01 -16.24
CA ARG A 107 0.93 12.55 -16.49
C ARG A 107 2.39 12.17 -16.72
N TRP A 108 3.14 13.01 -17.43
CA TRP A 108 4.56 12.78 -17.69
C TRP A 108 5.37 12.72 -16.38
N VAL A 109 5.01 13.51 -15.36
CA VAL A 109 5.66 13.46 -14.04
C VAL A 109 5.36 12.15 -13.34
N GLN A 110 4.11 11.67 -13.39
CA GLN A 110 3.73 10.39 -12.79
C GLN A 110 4.49 9.22 -13.42
N VAL A 111 4.57 9.20 -14.75
CA VAL A 111 5.33 8.19 -15.51
C VAL A 111 6.81 8.26 -15.16
N SER A 112 7.41 9.46 -15.15
CA SER A 112 8.82 9.63 -14.80
C SER A 112 9.13 9.17 -13.37
N LEU A 113 8.28 9.50 -12.40
CA LEU A 113 8.44 9.06 -11.01
C LEU A 113 8.36 7.54 -10.88
N LEU A 114 7.39 6.92 -11.55
CA LEU A 114 7.24 5.47 -11.58
C LEU A 114 8.45 4.78 -12.21
N MET A 115 8.90 5.27 -13.36
CA MET A 115 10.03 4.70 -14.09
C MET A 115 11.34 4.87 -13.31
N ALA A 116 11.55 6.02 -12.67
CA ALA A 116 12.69 6.25 -11.80
C ALA A 116 12.70 5.26 -10.62
N LEU A 117 11.55 5.07 -9.97
CA LEU A 117 11.43 4.11 -8.88
C LEU A 117 11.66 2.67 -9.36
N ALA A 118 11.04 2.27 -10.47
CA ALA A 118 11.20 0.96 -11.08
C ALA A 118 12.69 0.67 -11.40
N LEU A 119 13.39 1.65 -11.96
CA LEU A 119 14.83 1.55 -12.26
C LEU A 119 15.64 1.38 -10.97
N ILE A 120 15.40 2.19 -9.94
CA ILE A 120 16.11 2.08 -8.65
C ILE A 120 15.90 0.69 -8.04
N VAL A 121 14.67 0.20 -8.04
CA VAL A 121 14.31 -1.13 -7.48
C VAL A 121 14.94 -2.26 -8.28
N GLY A 122 14.96 -2.16 -9.61
CA GLY A 122 15.64 -3.12 -10.49
C GLY A 122 17.15 -3.14 -10.28
N LEU A 123 17.79 -1.96 -10.19
CA LEU A 123 19.23 -1.83 -9.92
C LEU A 123 19.62 -2.35 -8.53
N ARG A 124 18.69 -2.36 -7.56
CA ARG A 124 18.86 -2.99 -6.24
C ARG A 124 18.70 -4.52 -6.28
N GLY A 125 18.41 -5.11 -7.44
CA GLY A 125 18.30 -6.54 -7.66
C GLY A 125 16.88 -7.11 -7.64
N ASN A 126 15.84 -6.28 -7.42
CA ASN A 126 14.45 -6.76 -7.37
C ASN A 126 13.71 -6.50 -8.68
N TRP A 127 13.99 -7.33 -9.69
CA TRP A 127 13.39 -7.20 -11.02
C TRP A 127 11.89 -7.51 -11.05
N ILE A 128 11.40 -8.39 -10.17
CA ILE A 128 9.97 -8.70 -10.06
C ILE A 128 9.22 -7.45 -9.61
N GLN A 129 9.71 -6.75 -8.58
CA GLN A 129 9.10 -5.52 -8.12
C GLN A 129 9.31 -4.36 -9.13
N ALA A 130 10.44 -4.33 -9.85
CA ALA A 130 10.70 -3.37 -10.92
C ALA A 130 9.68 -3.45 -12.08
N ALA A 131 9.00 -4.59 -12.24
CA ALA A 131 7.90 -4.73 -13.20
C ALA A 131 6.75 -3.74 -12.96
N MET A 132 6.68 -3.07 -11.80
CA MET A 132 5.78 -1.93 -11.58
C MET A 132 5.89 -0.86 -12.68
N GLY A 133 7.05 -0.73 -13.35
CA GLY A 133 7.26 0.19 -14.47
C GLY A 133 6.30 -0.03 -15.63
N PHE A 134 5.79 -1.26 -15.84
CA PHE A 134 4.78 -1.53 -16.86
C PHE A 134 3.47 -0.77 -16.64
N ALA A 135 3.18 -0.30 -15.42
CA ALA A 135 2.04 0.56 -15.15
C ALA A 135 2.18 1.96 -15.79
N ALA A 136 3.36 2.33 -16.31
CA ALA A 136 3.54 3.55 -17.10
C ALA A 136 2.64 3.58 -18.34
N LEU A 137 2.43 2.44 -18.99
CA LEU A 137 1.60 2.32 -20.19
C LEU A 137 0.13 2.68 -19.91
N PRO A 138 -0.59 2.03 -18.97
CA PRO A 138 -1.95 2.42 -18.66
C PRO A 138 -2.06 3.84 -18.09
N ILE A 139 -1.06 4.35 -17.37
CA ILE A 139 -1.04 5.75 -16.90
C ILE A 139 -0.96 6.72 -18.09
N ALA A 140 -0.09 6.45 -19.07
CA ALA A 140 0.07 7.28 -20.25
C ALA A 140 -1.20 7.30 -21.13
N LEU A 141 -1.85 6.15 -21.27
CA LEU A 141 -3.09 5.99 -22.04
C LEU A 141 -4.36 6.44 -21.29
N TYR A 142 -4.25 6.79 -20.01
CA TYR A 142 -5.41 7.18 -19.22
C TYR A 142 -6.03 8.48 -19.75
N ASN A 143 -7.33 8.46 -20.04
CA ASN A 143 -8.04 9.60 -20.63
C ASN A 143 -8.46 10.68 -19.61
N GLY A 144 -8.22 10.46 -18.31
CA GLY A 144 -8.63 11.38 -17.24
C GLY A 144 -10.08 11.20 -16.77
N ALA A 145 -10.87 10.38 -17.46
CA ALA A 145 -12.25 10.11 -17.09
C ALA A 145 -12.31 9.04 -16.00
N LYS A 146 -13.12 9.29 -14.96
CA LYS A 146 -13.34 8.31 -13.90
C LYS A 146 -13.97 7.03 -14.48
N GLY A 147 -13.34 5.88 -14.24
CA GLY A 147 -13.88 4.58 -14.61
C GLY A 147 -15.20 4.23 -13.89
N LYS A 148 -15.90 3.20 -14.39
CA LYS A 148 -17.15 2.71 -13.78
C LYS A 148 -16.90 2.32 -12.31
N LYS A 149 -17.77 2.78 -11.41
CA LYS A 149 -17.67 2.49 -9.98
C LYS A 149 -18.08 1.04 -9.69
N MET A 150 -17.14 0.10 -9.70
CA MET A 150 -17.37 -1.31 -9.37
C MET A 150 -16.77 -1.65 -8.00
N LYS A 151 -17.39 -1.17 -6.93
CA LYS A 151 -16.84 -1.30 -5.56
C LYS A 151 -16.56 -2.75 -5.17
N TRP A 152 -17.56 -3.63 -5.35
CA TRP A 152 -17.45 -5.05 -4.96
C TRP A 152 -16.46 -5.84 -5.79
N PHE A 153 -16.24 -5.45 -7.05
CA PHE A 153 -15.29 -6.12 -7.92
C PHE A 153 -13.89 -6.12 -7.30
N PHE A 154 -13.40 -4.97 -6.84
CA PHE A 154 -12.07 -4.88 -6.22
C PHE A 154 -11.98 -5.70 -4.92
N TYR A 155 -12.96 -5.57 -4.02
CA TYR A 155 -12.93 -6.23 -2.72
C TYR A 155 -13.09 -7.75 -2.78
N ILE A 156 -13.72 -8.29 -3.82
CA ILE A 156 -13.84 -9.73 -4.04
C ILE A 156 -12.65 -10.24 -4.86
N PHE A 157 -12.31 -9.56 -5.95
CA PHE A 157 -11.22 -9.95 -6.85
C PHE A 157 -9.88 -10.00 -6.12
N TYR A 158 -9.59 -9.01 -5.26
CA TYR A 158 -8.31 -8.92 -4.56
C TYR A 158 -8.01 -10.15 -3.66
N PRO A 159 -8.86 -10.57 -2.71
CA PRO A 159 -8.63 -11.81 -1.98
C PRO A 159 -8.74 -13.06 -2.86
N ALA A 160 -9.64 -13.07 -3.86
CA ALA A 160 -9.85 -14.24 -4.72
C ALA A 160 -8.64 -14.57 -5.59
N HIS A 161 -8.02 -13.60 -6.27
CA HIS A 161 -6.88 -13.89 -7.14
C HIS A 161 -5.65 -14.35 -6.34
N ILE A 162 -5.40 -13.78 -5.16
CA ILE A 162 -4.34 -14.23 -4.25
C ILE A 162 -4.59 -15.69 -3.83
N ALA A 163 -5.83 -16.03 -3.48
CA ALA A 163 -6.22 -17.40 -3.13
C ALA A 163 -6.01 -18.36 -4.32
N VAL A 164 -6.42 -17.98 -5.53
CA VAL A 164 -6.24 -18.80 -6.73
C VAL A 164 -4.75 -19.01 -7.02
N ILE A 165 -3.93 -17.95 -6.99
CA ILE A 165 -2.48 -18.07 -7.20
C ILE A 165 -1.86 -18.99 -6.16
N TYR A 166 -2.26 -18.87 -4.88
CA TYR A 166 -1.78 -19.75 -3.81
C TYR A 166 -2.14 -21.21 -4.04
N LEU A 167 -3.38 -21.50 -4.42
CA LEU A 167 -3.84 -22.87 -4.69
C LEU A 167 -3.13 -23.46 -5.91
N VAL A 168 -2.99 -22.68 -6.99
CA VAL A 168 -2.27 -23.10 -8.20
C VAL A 168 -0.80 -23.37 -7.85
N ALA A 169 -0.13 -22.45 -7.17
CA ALA A 169 1.26 -22.64 -6.79
C ALA A 169 1.43 -23.86 -5.88
N THR A 170 0.51 -24.09 -4.94
CA THR A 170 0.58 -25.26 -4.08
C THR A 170 0.34 -26.57 -4.82
N TRP A 171 -0.47 -26.57 -5.88
CA TRP A 171 -0.61 -27.75 -6.74
C TRP A 171 0.66 -27.99 -7.57
N PHE A 172 1.27 -26.95 -8.14
CA PHE A 172 2.43 -27.10 -9.03
C PHE A 172 3.77 -27.28 -8.29
N PHE A 173 3.92 -26.75 -7.08
CA PHE A 173 5.17 -26.76 -6.29
C PHE A 173 5.09 -27.71 -5.08
N PHE A 174 4.44 -28.88 -5.24
CA PHE A 174 4.52 -29.98 -4.27
C PHE A 174 5.95 -30.53 -4.13
#